data_AF-A0A660PFL7-F1
#
_entry.id   AF-A0A660PFL7-F1
#
_cell.length_a   1.000
_cell.length_b   1.000
_cell.length_c   1.000
_cell.angle_alpha   90.00
_cell.angle_beta   90.00
_cell.angle_gamma   90.00
#
_symmetry.space_group_name_H-M   'P 1'
#
loop_
_entity.id
_entity.type
_entity.pdbx_description
1 polymer ?
#
loop_
_entity_poly.entity_id
_entity_poly.type
_entity_poly.pdbx_seq_one_letter_code
_entity_poly.pdbx_strand_id
1 'polypeptide(L)' 'LSIPHRKMTIRPFVLKPLLQIDPEIVHPVTKERLKVYLDNCDTKDLVLYKELIEADV' A
#
# COMPACT_ATOMS: atom_id res chain seq x y z
N LEU A 1 -10.28 5.10 -18.94
CA LEU A 1 -10.28 5.20 -17.47
C LEU A 1 -10.44 3.79 -16.90
N SER A 2 -9.65 3.39 -15.90
CA SER A 2 -9.76 2.08 -15.22
C SER A 2 -9.73 2.30 -13.72
N ILE A 3 -10.80 1.89 -13.04
CA ILE A 3 -10.91 2.00 -11.58
C ILE A 3 -11.30 0.63 -11.03
N PRO A 4 -10.50 0.04 -10.12
CA PRO A 4 -9.13 0.43 -9.76
C PRO A 4 -8.14 0.32 -10.93
N HIS A 5 -6.97 0.96 -10.80
CA HIS A 5 -5.91 0.85 -11.81
C HIS A 5 -5.26 -0.54 -11.77
N ARG A 6 -5.17 -1.22 -12.93
CA ARG A 6 -4.75 -2.63 -13.05
C ARG A 6 -3.42 -2.99 -12.35
N LYS A 7 -2.47 -2.05 -12.28
CA LYS A 7 -1.15 -2.25 -11.66
C LYS A 7 -1.03 -1.67 -10.24
N MET A 8 -2.12 -1.22 -9.61
CA MET A 8 -2.00 -0.65 -8.25
C MET A 8 -1.60 -1.70 -7.21
N THR A 9 -1.98 -2.96 -7.43
CA THR A 9 -1.70 -4.09 -6.53
C THR A 9 -0.24 -4.55 -6.52
N ILE A 10 0.62 -4.02 -7.41
CA ILE A 10 2.06 -4.33 -7.44
C ILE A 10 2.92 -3.11 -7.11
N ARG A 11 2.30 -2.03 -6.61
CA ARG A 11 2.96 -0.75 -6.36
C ARG A 11 2.95 -0.48 -4.85
N PRO A 12 4.07 -0.74 -4.15
CA PRO A 12 4.12 -0.58 -2.71
C PRO A 12 3.90 0.87 -2.26
N PHE A 13 4.27 1.86 -3.09
CA PHE A 13 4.01 3.30 -2.83
C PHE A 13 2.54 3.70 -2.92
N VAL A 14 1.69 2.84 -3.46
CA VAL A 14 0.23 3.02 -3.41
C VAL A 14 -0.33 2.25 -2.21
N LEU A 15 0.10 1.00 -2.04
CA LEU A 15 -0.44 0.10 -1.02
C LEU A 15 -0.08 0.52 0.41
N LYS A 16 1.17 0.84 0.69
CA LYS A 16 1.63 1.17 2.05
C LYS A 16 0.93 2.42 2.61
N PRO A 17 0.84 3.56 1.88
CA PRO A 17 0.08 4.71 2.37
C PRO A 17 -1.41 4.42 2.55
N LEU A 18 -2.04 3.62 1.67
CA LEU A 18 -3.45 3.26 1.82
C LEU A 18 -3.69 2.45 3.11
N LEU A 19 -2.83 1.47 3.38
CA LEU A 19 -2.92 0.62 4.57
C LEU A 19 -2.59 1.36 5.87
N GLN A 20 -1.84 2.47 5.81
CA GLN A 20 -1.64 3.36 6.95
C GLN A 20 -2.90 4.15 7.32
N ILE A 21 -3.79 4.40 6.35
CA ILE A 21 -5.07 5.09 6.56
C ILE A 21 -6.14 4.09 7.01
N ASP A 22 -6.28 2.97 6.29
CA ASP A 22 -7.23 1.89 6.59
C ASP A 22 -6.56 0.52 6.38
N PRO A 23 -6.21 -0.20 7.47
CA PRO A 23 -5.55 -1.50 7.38
C PRO A 23 -6.49 -2.64 6.94
N GLU A 24 -7.82 -2.43 6.99
CA GLU A 24 -8.81 -3.46 6.66
C GLU A 24 -9.40 -3.32 5.26
N ILE A 25 -8.90 -2.36 4.47
CA ILE A 25 -9.38 -2.09 3.12
C ILE A 25 -9.35 -3.34 2.22
N VAL A 26 -10.47 -3.57 1.55
CA VAL A 26 -10.70 -4.69 0.64
C VAL A 26 -10.72 -4.21 -0.80
N HIS A 27 -9.99 -4.88 -1.68
CA HIS A 27 -9.97 -4.55 -3.09
C HIS A 27 -11.36 -4.77 -3.71
N PRO A 28 -11.94 -3.78 -4.41
CA PRO A 28 -13.36 -3.79 -4.77
C PRO A 28 -13.72 -4.88 -5.79
N VAL A 29 -12.76 -5.30 -6.62
CA VAL A 29 -12.94 -6.33 -7.67
C VAL A 29 -12.60 -7.73 -7.17
N THR A 30 -11.35 -7.97 -6.75
CA THR A 30 -10.86 -9.27 -6.28
C THR A 30 -11.40 -9.70 -4.91
N LYS A 31 -11.95 -8.77 -4.12
CA LYS A 31 -12.44 -8.99 -2.74
C LYS A 31 -11.35 -9.45 -1.74
N GLU A 32 -10.09 -9.35 -2.13
CA GLU A 32 -8.94 -9.63 -1.27
C GLU A 32 -8.57 -8.42 -0.42
N ARG A 33 -8.04 -8.65 0.78
CA ARG A 33 -7.48 -7.58 1.64
C ARG A 33 -6.25 -6.98 0.96
N LEU A 34 -6.12 -5.64 0.92
CA LEU A 34 -4.96 -5.02 0.25
C LEU A 34 -3.62 -5.37 0.91
N LYS A 35 -3.62 -5.74 2.18
CA LYS A 35 -2.44 -6.21 2.91
C LYS A 35 -1.74 -7.38 2.20
N VAL A 36 -2.51 -8.32 1.64
CA VAL A 36 -1.97 -9.49 0.91
C VAL A 36 -1.12 -9.06 -0.29
N TYR A 37 -1.50 -7.97 -0.97
CA TYR A 37 -0.72 -7.45 -2.10
C TYR A 37 0.57 -6.78 -1.64
N LEU A 38 0.55 -6.09 -0.49
CA LEU A 38 1.75 -5.43 0.06
C LEU A 38 2.78 -6.48 0.51
N ASP A 39 2.33 -7.57 1.13
CA ASP A 39 3.20 -8.67 1.60
C ASP A 39 3.97 -9.34 0.44
N ASN A 40 3.48 -9.20 -0.80
CA ASN A 40 4.11 -9.71 -2.02
C ASN A 40 4.98 -8.68 -2.76
N CYS A 41 5.10 -7.45 -2.25
CA CYS A 41 5.91 -6.40 -2.87
C CYS A 41 7.27 -6.26 -2.17
N ASP A 42 8.32 -5.91 -2.93
CA ASP A 42 9.57 -5.44 -2.32
C ASP A 42 9.39 -4.01 -1.82
N THR A 43 9.55 -3.81 -0.51
CA THR A 43 9.40 -2.51 0.17
C THR A 43 10.71 -1.95 0.69
N LYS A 44 11.87 -2.57 0.39
CA LYS A 44 13.17 -2.18 0.97
C LYS A 44 13.53 -0.72 0.73
N ASP A 45 13.30 -0.24 -0.49
CA ASP A 45 13.63 1.14 -0.88
C ASP A 45 12.47 2.12 -0.64
N LEU A 46 11.41 1.67 0.04
CA LEU A 46 10.21 2.46 0.24
C LEU A 46 10.17 3.09 1.63
N VAL A 47 10.52 4.37 1.66
CA VAL A 47 10.46 5.21 2.86
C VAL A 47 9.31 6.20 2.73
N LEU A 48 8.45 6.24 3.75
CA LEU A 48 7.40 7.25 3.82
C LEU A 48 7.88 8.44 4.65
N TYR A 49 7.50 9.65 4.26
CA TYR A 49 7.93 10.87 4.97
C TYR A 49 7.57 10.86 6.46
N LYS A 50 6.43 10.25 6.82
CA LYS A 50 6.02 10.07 8.22
C LYS A 50 7.06 9.28 9.03
N GLU A 51 7.67 8.25 8.43
CA GLU A 51 8.67 7.39 9.08
C GLU A 51 10.00 8.13 9.30
N LEU A 52 10.32 9.12 8.46
CA LEU A 52 11.50 9.98 8.65
C LEU A 52 11.32 10.87 9.88
N ILE A 53 10.13 11.47 10.05
CA ILE A 53 9.84 12.32 11.22
C ILE A 53 9.88 11.49 12.51
N GLU A 54 9.34 10.28 12.50
CA GLU A 54 9.33 9.40 13.67
C GLU A 54 10.72 8.90 14.08
N ALA A 55 11.68 8.83 13.14
CA ALA A 55 13.05 8.40 13.41
C ALA A 55 13.95 9.51 13.98
N ASP A 56 13.59 10.77 13.75
CA ASP A 56 14.33 11.95 14.23
C ASP A 56 13.88 12.46 15.61
N VAL A 57 12.89 11.79 16.24
CA VAL A 57 12.30 12.15 17.56
C VAL A 57 12.80 11.24 18.67
#